data_AF-A0A511T034-F1
#
_entry.id   AF-A0A511T034-F1
#
_cell.length_a   1.000
_cell.length_b   1.000
_cell.length_c   1.000
_cell.angle_alpha   90.00
_cell.angle_beta   90.00
_cell.angle_gamma   90.00
#
_symmetry.space_group_name_H-M   'P 1'
#
loop_
_entity.id
_entity.type
_entity.pdbx_description
1 polymer ?
#
loop_
_entity_poly.entity_id
_entity_poly.type
_entity_poly.pdbx_seq_one_letter_code
_entity_poly.pdbx_strand_id
1 'polypeptide(L)'
;MSQDWNATNAPTTQFDPAPQHQLLLRMTGDWEGPTSTWFDPTATPEESRTHARIEPLLGGRFVRVDYHSTAMGKPHAGQLILGFDKTEEHFTAAWVDSFHMSANMMLSTGAPREDGHVSVLGGYTASMCDEQGVTQKQKWGWRTVIHQPDADTLVLQSFNIWPEGREDRAVETRLTRRRQA
;
A
#
# COMPACT_ATOMS: atom_id res chain seq x y z
N MET A 1 -9.29 30.25 -17.21
CA MET A 1 -9.82 28.94 -17.67
C MET A 1 -9.81 28.02 -16.46
N SER A 2 -10.94 27.75 -15.83
CA SER A 2 -11.01 26.72 -14.78
C SER A 2 -10.83 25.39 -15.50
N GLN A 3 -9.68 24.75 -15.31
CA GLN A 3 -9.54 23.38 -15.81
C GLN A 3 -10.48 22.52 -14.99
N ASP A 4 -11.45 21.90 -15.65
CA ASP A 4 -12.23 20.83 -15.04
C ASP A 4 -11.25 19.78 -14.54
N TRP A 5 -11.21 19.59 -13.22
CA TRP A 5 -10.31 18.66 -12.54
C TRP A 5 -10.45 17.22 -13.08
N ASN A 6 -11.62 16.87 -13.60
CA ASN A 6 -11.87 15.58 -14.23
C ASN A 6 -11.36 15.52 -15.69
N ALA A 7 -11.35 16.63 -16.43
CA ALA A 7 -10.80 16.70 -17.79
C ALA A 7 -9.27 16.59 -17.82
N THR A 8 -8.60 16.89 -16.70
CA THR A 8 -7.13 16.87 -16.55
C THR A 8 -6.54 15.50 -16.19
N ASN A 9 -7.38 14.48 -16.00
CA ASN A 9 -6.93 13.08 -15.85
C ASN A 9 -6.72 12.36 -17.19
N ALA A 10 -6.99 13.03 -18.33
CA ALA A 10 -6.64 12.49 -19.64
C ALA A 10 -5.12 12.54 -19.84
N PRO A 11 -4.49 11.46 -20.35
CA PRO A 11 -3.06 11.46 -20.58
C PRO A 11 -2.72 12.46 -21.71
N THR A 12 -1.63 13.22 -21.53
CA THR A 12 -1.16 14.23 -22.49
C THR A 12 -0.69 13.63 -23.82
N THR A 13 -0.42 12.31 -23.83
CA THR A 13 -0.06 11.51 -24.99
C THR A 13 -0.74 10.15 -24.92
N GLN A 14 -0.91 9.48 -26.06
CA GLN A 14 -1.41 8.10 -26.09
C GLN A 14 -0.57 7.22 -25.15
N PHE A 15 -1.23 6.58 -24.19
CA PHE A 15 -0.61 5.68 -23.23
C PHE A 15 -0.82 4.24 -23.68
N ASP A 16 0.27 3.49 -23.80
CA ASP A 16 0.26 2.07 -24.16
C ASP A 16 0.48 1.20 -22.89
N PRO A 17 -0.59 0.65 -22.28
CA PRO A 17 -0.50 -0.05 -21.01
C PRO A 17 0.14 -1.43 -21.15
N ALA A 18 1.18 -1.68 -20.34
CA ALA A 18 1.71 -3.03 -20.11
C ALA A 18 0.72 -3.91 -19.30
N PRO A 19 0.84 -5.25 -19.32
CA PRO A 19 0.01 -6.17 -18.52
C PRO A 19 -0.05 -5.84 -17.02
N GLN A 20 1.03 -5.28 -16.47
CA GLN A 20 1.13 -4.83 -15.08
C GLN A 20 0.20 -3.66 -14.77
N HIS A 21 -0.06 -2.76 -15.73
CA HIS A 21 -1.07 -1.73 -15.56
C HIS A 21 -2.47 -2.34 -15.48
N GLN A 22 -2.75 -3.35 -16.30
CA GLN A 22 -4.02 -4.08 -16.24
C GLN A 22 -4.18 -4.81 -14.90
N LEU A 23 -3.11 -5.42 -14.37
CA LEU A 23 -3.11 -6.00 -13.02
C LEU A 23 -3.52 -4.96 -11.96
N LEU A 24 -2.96 -3.75 -12.01
CA LEU A 24 -3.34 -2.67 -11.08
C LEU A 24 -4.80 -2.25 -11.27
N LEU A 25 -5.25 -2.07 -12.51
CA LEU A 25 -6.60 -1.62 -12.84
C LEU A 25 -7.70 -2.61 -12.42
N ARG A 26 -7.42 -3.92 -12.39
CA ARG A 26 -8.36 -4.93 -11.89
C ARG A 26 -8.74 -4.75 -10.42
N MET A 27 -7.88 -4.10 -9.64
CA MET A 27 -8.14 -3.82 -8.23
C MET A 27 -9.12 -2.68 -8.00
N THR A 28 -9.46 -1.88 -9.04
CA THR A 28 -10.36 -0.73 -8.90
C THR A 28 -11.73 -1.13 -8.32
N GLY A 29 -12.27 -0.28 -7.44
CA GLY A 29 -13.54 -0.51 -6.76
C GLY A 29 -13.53 -0.14 -5.28
N ASP A 30 -14.66 -0.39 -4.64
CA ASP A 30 -14.85 -0.21 -3.19
C ASP A 30 -14.70 -1.56 -2.47
N TRP A 31 -14.04 -1.55 -1.33
CA TRP A 31 -13.58 -2.74 -0.62
C TRP A 31 -13.75 -2.59 0.89
N GLU A 32 -13.96 -3.70 1.61
CA GLU A 32 -13.91 -3.71 3.07
C GLU A 32 -13.55 -5.08 3.63
N GLY A 33 -12.94 -5.14 4.80
CA GLY A 33 -12.63 -6.43 5.44
C GLY A 33 -11.77 -6.33 6.68
N PRO A 34 -11.46 -7.47 7.31
CA PRO A 34 -10.60 -7.53 8.49
C PRO A 34 -9.15 -7.15 8.17
N THR A 35 -8.52 -6.53 9.17
CA THR A 35 -7.09 -6.21 9.20
C THR A 35 -6.50 -6.61 10.54
N SER A 36 -5.48 -7.46 10.50
CA SER A 36 -4.65 -7.84 11.63
C SER A 36 -3.34 -7.04 11.59
N THR A 37 -2.97 -6.43 12.71
CA THR A 37 -1.73 -5.64 12.86
C THR A 37 -0.88 -6.18 13.99
N TRP A 38 0.37 -6.53 13.68
CA TRP A 38 1.35 -7.04 14.64
C TRP A 38 2.35 -5.95 15.00
N PHE A 39 2.27 -5.44 16.23
CA PHE A 39 3.23 -4.50 16.79
C PHE A 39 4.44 -5.19 17.42
N ASP A 40 4.21 -6.42 17.91
CA ASP A 40 5.24 -7.37 18.33
C ASP A 40 5.00 -8.66 17.53
N PRO A 41 6.03 -9.19 16.84
CA PRO A 41 5.90 -10.40 16.01
C PRO A 41 5.49 -11.65 16.80
N THR A 42 5.63 -11.65 18.12
CA THR A 42 5.29 -12.78 19.01
C THR A 42 3.95 -12.61 19.72
N ALA A 43 3.35 -11.42 19.67
CA ALA A 43 2.09 -11.12 20.35
C ALA A 43 0.88 -11.44 19.46
N THR A 44 -0.31 -11.47 20.10
CA THR A 44 -1.58 -11.50 19.37
C THR A 44 -1.77 -10.20 18.60
N PRO A 45 -2.18 -10.23 17.32
CA PRO A 45 -2.39 -9.01 16.55
C PRO A 45 -3.55 -8.19 17.10
N GLU A 46 -3.49 -6.88 16.89
CA GLU A 46 -4.65 -6.01 16.99
C GLU A 46 -5.54 -6.21 15.76
N GLU A 47 -6.83 -6.44 15.99
CA GLU A 47 -7.83 -6.61 14.95
C GLU A 47 -8.59 -5.32 14.69
N SER A 48 -8.79 -5.00 13.42
CA SER A 48 -9.54 -3.84 12.95
C SER A 48 -10.31 -4.17 11.68
N ARG A 49 -11.14 -3.23 11.21
CA ARG A 49 -11.83 -3.34 9.93
C ARG A 49 -11.42 -2.19 9.03
N THR A 50 -10.82 -2.52 7.90
CA THR A 50 -10.43 -1.57 6.87
C THR A 50 -11.55 -1.40 5.85
N HIS A 51 -11.81 -0.16 5.46
CA HIS A 51 -12.55 0.17 4.25
C HIS A 51 -11.58 0.87 3.29
N ALA A 52 -11.61 0.46 2.03
CA ALA A 52 -10.72 1.00 1.01
C ALA A 52 -11.45 1.31 -0.29
N ARG A 53 -10.98 2.33 -0.99
CA ARG A 53 -11.44 2.71 -2.33
C ARG A 53 -10.23 2.77 -3.25
N ILE A 54 -10.32 2.08 -4.39
CA ILE A 54 -9.25 2.01 -5.39
C ILE A 54 -9.72 2.66 -6.67
N GLU A 55 -9.07 3.74 -7.07
CA GLU A 55 -9.42 4.54 -8.25
C GLU A 55 -8.26 4.59 -9.26
N PRO A 56 -8.54 4.52 -10.57
CA PRO A 56 -7.53 4.79 -11.58
C PRO A 56 -7.17 6.28 -11.60
N LEU A 57 -5.89 6.57 -11.84
CA LEU A 57 -5.39 7.94 -12.02
C LEU A 57 -4.75 8.11 -13.40
N LEU A 58 -4.86 9.33 -13.94
CA LEU A 58 -4.13 9.77 -15.14
C LEU A 58 -4.29 8.81 -16.33
N GLY A 59 -5.53 8.38 -16.61
CA GLY A 59 -5.84 7.45 -17.69
C GLY A 59 -5.41 6.01 -17.43
N GLY A 60 -5.31 5.60 -16.16
CA GLY A 60 -4.94 4.24 -15.76
C GLY A 60 -3.44 3.96 -15.74
N ARG A 61 -2.62 5.03 -15.70
CA ARG A 61 -1.16 4.95 -15.48
C ARG A 61 -0.82 4.55 -14.04
N PHE A 62 -1.68 4.95 -13.11
CA PHE A 62 -1.57 4.61 -11.70
C PHE A 62 -2.92 4.19 -11.15
N VAL A 63 -2.91 3.59 -9.97
CA VAL A 63 -4.10 3.47 -9.10
C VAL A 63 -3.81 4.12 -7.75
N ARG A 64 -4.82 4.77 -7.17
CA ARG A 64 -4.80 5.29 -5.80
C ARG A 64 -5.67 4.39 -4.94
N VAL A 65 -5.12 3.93 -3.83
CA VAL A 65 -5.84 3.26 -2.75
C VAL A 65 -5.99 4.27 -1.62
N ASP A 66 -7.20 4.71 -1.34
CA ASP A 66 -7.56 5.43 -0.11
C ASP A 66 -8.10 4.42 0.89
N TYR A 67 -7.67 4.46 2.14
CA TYR A 67 -8.22 3.57 3.17
C TYR A 67 -8.39 4.25 4.52
N HIS A 68 -9.33 3.73 5.31
CA HIS A 68 -9.51 4.05 6.72
C HIS A 68 -9.75 2.79 7.55
N SER A 69 -9.25 2.81 8.78
CA SER A 69 -9.34 1.73 9.77
C SER A 69 -9.14 2.32 11.18
N THR A 70 -8.79 1.47 12.14
CA THR A 70 -8.33 1.83 13.47
C THR A 70 -6.96 1.23 13.74
N ALA A 71 -6.10 1.97 14.44
CA ALA A 71 -4.83 1.47 14.96
C ALA A 71 -4.63 2.01 16.38
N MET A 72 -4.20 1.16 17.32
CA MET A 72 -4.04 1.54 18.73
C MET A 72 -5.32 2.15 19.32
N GLY A 73 -6.48 1.64 18.90
CA GLY A 73 -7.81 2.14 19.31
C GLY A 73 -8.17 3.54 18.80
N LYS A 74 -7.40 4.12 17.87
CA LYS A 74 -7.65 5.45 17.30
C LYS A 74 -7.93 5.37 15.79
N PRO A 75 -8.65 6.35 15.21
CA PRO A 75 -8.83 6.42 13.76
C PRO A 75 -7.49 6.44 13.02
N HIS A 76 -7.38 5.61 11.99
CA HIS A 76 -6.23 5.54 11.11
C HIS A 76 -6.69 5.67 9.66
N ALA A 77 -5.95 6.43 8.88
CA ALA A 77 -6.14 6.60 7.45
C ALA A 77 -4.79 6.64 6.74
N GLY A 78 -4.78 6.21 5.48
CA GLY A 78 -3.63 6.32 4.62
C GLY A 78 -3.99 6.24 3.15
N GLN A 79 -2.98 6.49 2.33
CA GLN A 79 -3.06 6.48 0.89
C GLN A 79 -1.86 5.77 0.29
N LEU A 80 -2.11 4.97 -0.74
CA LEU A 80 -1.08 4.28 -1.51
C LEU A 80 -1.32 4.56 -2.99
N ILE A 81 -0.32 5.11 -3.67
CA ILE A 81 -0.32 5.23 -5.13
C ILE A 81 0.57 4.12 -5.69
N LEU A 82 0.06 3.36 -6.66
CA LEU A 82 0.78 2.30 -7.36
C LEU A 82 0.85 2.60 -8.85
N GLY A 83 2.01 2.35 -9.45
CA GLY A 83 2.22 2.41 -10.90
C GLY A 83 3.18 1.32 -11.37
N PHE A 84 3.40 1.28 -12.68
CA PHE A 84 4.41 0.42 -13.29
C PHE A 84 5.26 1.21 -14.28
N ASP A 85 6.57 1.26 -14.04
CA ASP A 85 7.52 1.89 -14.96
C ASP A 85 7.88 0.87 -16.05
N LYS A 86 7.53 1.18 -17.31
CA LYS A 86 7.88 0.33 -18.47
C LYS A 86 9.36 0.41 -18.84
N THR A 87 10.04 1.49 -18.47
CA THR A 87 11.45 1.73 -18.80
C THR A 87 12.35 0.93 -17.87
N GLU A 88 12.05 1.01 -16.57
CA GLU A 88 12.80 0.32 -15.51
C GLU A 88 12.22 -1.07 -15.17
N GLU A 89 11.10 -1.44 -15.81
CA GLU A 89 10.39 -2.72 -15.64
C GLU A 89 10.06 -3.07 -14.18
N HIS A 90 9.64 -2.08 -13.38
CA HIS A 90 9.26 -2.29 -11.98
C HIS A 90 7.92 -1.65 -11.62
N PHE A 91 7.27 -2.21 -10.60
CA PHE A 91 6.24 -1.49 -9.86
C PHE A 91 6.88 -0.37 -9.06
N THR A 92 6.18 0.75 -8.96
CA THR A 92 6.52 1.88 -8.11
C THR A 92 5.36 2.17 -7.17
N ALA A 93 5.68 2.53 -5.93
CA ALA A 93 4.70 2.82 -4.91
C ALA A 93 5.11 4.01 -4.05
N ALA A 94 4.13 4.85 -3.70
CA ALA A 94 4.28 5.89 -2.69
C ALA A 94 3.18 5.72 -1.64
N TRP A 95 3.58 5.50 -0.39
CA TRP A 95 2.67 5.30 0.73
C TRP A 95 2.80 6.41 1.77
N VAL A 96 1.66 6.87 2.26
CA VAL A 96 1.53 7.83 3.36
C VAL A 96 0.41 7.38 4.29
N ASP A 97 0.56 7.70 5.57
CA ASP A 97 -0.48 7.42 6.56
C ASP A 97 -0.46 8.43 7.72
N SER A 98 -1.46 8.29 8.59
CA SER A 98 -1.69 9.14 9.77
C SER A 98 -1.06 8.61 11.05
N PHE A 99 -0.32 7.50 10.98
CA PHE A 99 0.19 6.80 12.16
C PHE A 99 1.68 6.51 12.07
N HIS A 100 2.10 5.72 11.08
CA HIS A 100 3.43 5.13 11.03
C HIS A 100 4.49 6.11 10.54
N MET A 101 4.17 6.91 9.52
CA MET A 101 5.18 7.52 8.68
C MET A 101 5.73 8.87 9.18
N SER A 102 5.26 9.41 10.31
CA SER A 102 5.75 10.70 10.85
C SER A 102 5.80 11.83 9.81
N ALA A 103 4.76 11.92 8.95
CA ALA A 103 4.68 12.83 7.80
C ALA A 103 5.77 12.66 6.73
N ASN A 104 6.42 11.49 6.67
CA ASN A 104 7.24 11.06 5.55
C ASN A 104 6.40 10.25 4.54
N MET A 105 6.94 10.09 3.34
CA MET A 105 6.38 9.21 2.30
C MET A 105 7.32 8.02 2.12
N MET A 106 6.78 6.82 2.14
CA MET A 106 7.57 5.63 1.83
C MET A 106 7.50 5.37 0.33
N LEU A 107 8.65 5.54 -0.33
CA LEU A 107 8.83 5.14 -1.71
C LEU A 107 9.29 3.69 -1.75
N SER A 108 8.66 2.90 -2.61
CA SER A 108 8.96 1.47 -2.75
C SER A 108 8.99 1.08 -4.22
N THR A 109 9.83 0.11 -4.57
CA THR A 109 9.87 -0.47 -5.92
C THR A 109 9.90 -1.99 -5.87
N GLY A 110 9.56 -2.65 -6.97
CA GLY A 110 9.73 -4.10 -7.07
C GLY A 110 9.49 -4.64 -8.47
N ALA A 111 10.30 -5.62 -8.88
CA ALA A 111 10.16 -6.26 -10.17
C ALA A 111 8.87 -7.10 -10.26
N PRO A 112 8.29 -7.28 -11.46
CA PRO A 112 7.23 -8.25 -11.71
C PRO A 112 7.59 -9.65 -11.21
N ARG A 113 6.58 -10.37 -10.74
CA ARG A 113 6.69 -11.73 -10.24
C ARG A 113 5.86 -12.67 -11.10
N GLU A 114 6.31 -13.91 -11.21
CA GLU A 114 5.59 -14.97 -11.96
C GLU A 114 4.23 -15.31 -11.35
N ASP A 115 4.10 -15.18 -10.02
CA ASP A 115 2.85 -15.40 -9.28
C ASP A 115 1.80 -14.29 -9.51
N GLY A 116 2.16 -13.23 -10.26
CA GLY A 116 1.27 -12.09 -10.52
C GLY A 116 1.00 -11.21 -9.30
N HIS A 117 1.71 -11.42 -8.19
CA HIS A 117 1.61 -10.55 -7.02
C HIS A 117 2.42 -9.27 -7.24
N VAL A 118 1.86 -8.14 -6.80
CA VAL A 118 2.61 -6.89 -6.71
C VAL A 118 3.39 -6.92 -5.39
N SER A 119 4.71 -7.02 -5.45
CA SER A 119 5.58 -6.95 -4.26
C SER A 119 6.51 -5.77 -4.41
N VAL A 120 6.42 -4.79 -3.50
CA VAL A 120 7.27 -3.60 -3.48
C VAL A 120 8.02 -3.51 -2.16
N LEU A 121 9.28 -3.08 -2.22
CA LEU A 121 10.15 -2.90 -1.08
C LEU A 121 10.53 -1.43 -0.95
N GLY A 122 10.25 -0.86 0.22
CA GLY A 122 10.68 0.46 0.62
C GLY A 122 11.43 0.40 1.94
N GLY A 123 11.62 1.55 2.56
CA GLY A 123 12.21 1.63 3.89
C GLY A 123 11.78 2.87 4.65
N TYR A 124 11.89 2.78 5.97
CA TYR A 124 11.54 3.85 6.90
C TYR A 124 12.59 3.92 8.02
N THR A 125 12.57 5.01 8.79
CA THR A 125 13.43 5.16 9.96
C THR A 125 12.62 4.81 11.19
N ALA A 126 12.94 3.71 11.86
CA ALA A 126 12.41 3.38 13.17
C ALA A 126 13.22 4.13 14.25
N SER A 127 12.52 4.64 15.26
CA SER A 127 13.15 5.18 16.47
C SER A 127 12.98 4.18 17.59
N MET A 128 14.09 3.70 18.13
CA MET A 128 14.12 2.92 19.37
C MET A 128 14.08 3.91 20.53
N CYS A 129 13.21 3.67 21.50
CA CYS A 129 13.05 4.51 22.67
C CYS A 129 13.21 3.71 23.96
N ASP A 130 13.79 4.33 24.98
CA ASP A 130 13.73 3.89 26.37
C ASP A 130 13.00 4.93 27.23
N GLU A 131 13.08 4.80 28.56
CA GLU A 131 12.48 5.74 29.51
C GLU A 131 13.03 7.18 29.38
N GLN A 132 14.20 7.37 28.76
CA GLN A 132 14.88 8.65 28.59
C GLN A 132 14.66 9.27 27.19
N GLY A 133 13.95 8.59 26.30
CA GLY A 133 13.57 9.08 24.97
C GLY A 133 14.17 8.24 23.83
N VAL A 134 14.39 8.86 22.66
CA VAL A 134 14.93 8.15 21.49
C VAL A 134 16.40 7.81 21.72
N THR A 135 16.70 6.52 21.83
CA THR A 135 18.06 6.00 22.06
C THR A 135 18.80 5.74 20.76
N GLN A 136 18.08 5.29 19.73
CA GLN A 136 18.69 4.94 18.45
C GLN A 136 17.71 5.16 17.31
N LYS A 137 18.23 5.57 16.15
CA LYS A 137 17.49 5.58 14.89
C LYS A 137 18.09 4.52 13.97
N GLN A 138 17.25 3.66 13.44
CA GLN A 138 17.68 2.58 12.55
C GLN A 138 16.86 2.61 11.26
N LYS A 139 17.50 2.23 10.15
CA LYS A 139 16.82 2.07 8.87
C LYS A 139 16.24 0.66 8.78
N TRP A 140 14.94 0.59 8.62
CA TRP A 140 14.19 -0.65 8.48
C TRP A 140 13.65 -0.74 7.06
N GLY A 141 13.57 -1.97 6.54
CA GLY A 141 12.85 -2.23 5.30
C GLY A 141 11.37 -2.45 5.57
N TRP A 142 10.55 -2.19 4.57
CA TRP A 142 9.14 -2.48 4.58
C TRP A 142 8.73 -3.06 3.25
N ARG A 143 8.25 -4.31 3.26
CA ARG A 143 7.79 -4.99 2.05
C ARG A 143 6.28 -5.06 2.06
N THR A 144 5.65 -4.57 1.01
CA THR A 144 4.20 -4.69 0.79
C THR A 144 3.95 -5.65 -0.37
N VAL A 145 3.10 -6.65 -0.14
CA VAL A 145 2.62 -7.60 -1.14
C VAL A 145 1.12 -7.44 -1.31
N ILE A 146 0.68 -7.28 -2.56
CA ILE A 146 -0.72 -7.14 -2.92
C ILE A 146 -1.05 -8.19 -3.97
N HIS A 147 -2.13 -8.93 -3.74
CA HIS A 147 -2.65 -9.85 -4.73
C HIS A 147 -4.17 -9.96 -4.66
N GLN A 148 -4.77 -10.24 -5.80
CA GLN A 148 -6.21 -10.36 -5.99
C GLN A 148 -6.49 -11.78 -6.50
N PRO A 149 -6.71 -12.77 -5.60
CA PRO A 149 -6.86 -14.18 -6.02
C PRO A 149 -8.13 -14.43 -6.83
N ASP A 150 -9.15 -13.59 -6.67
CA ASP A 150 -10.40 -13.64 -7.43
C ASP A 150 -11.01 -12.24 -7.57
N ALA A 151 -12.13 -12.11 -8.29
CA ALA A 151 -12.73 -10.81 -8.57
C ALA A 151 -13.16 -10.04 -7.31
N ASP A 152 -13.50 -10.73 -6.23
CA ASP A 152 -14.15 -10.20 -5.04
C ASP A 152 -13.25 -10.20 -3.79
N THR A 153 -11.99 -10.67 -3.91
CA THR A 153 -11.02 -10.72 -2.81
C THR A 153 -9.77 -9.92 -3.14
N LEU A 154 -9.36 -9.00 -2.26
CA LEU A 154 -8.08 -8.30 -2.34
C LEU A 154 -7.29 -8.51 -1.04
N VAL A 155 -6.05 -8.96 -1.15
CA VAL A 155 -5.19 -9.25 -0.02
C VAL A 155 -3.98 -8.34 -0.04
N LEU A 156 -3.75 -7.62 1.06
CA LEU A 156 -2.56 -6.82 1.30
C LEU A 156 -1.82 -7.38 2.51
N GLN A 157 -0.53 -7.60 2.35
CA GLN A 157 0.36 -8.06 3.41
C GLN A 157 1.56 -7.15 3.48
N SER A 158 1.99 -6.80 4.69
CA SER A 158 3.18 -6.01 4.91
C SER A 158 4.10 -6.66 5.94
N PHE A 159 5.40 -6.48 5.74
CA PHE A 159 6.45 -7.08 6.54
C PHE A 159 7.45 -6.01 6.96
N ASN A 160 7.77 -5.99 8.24
CA ASN A 160 8.92 -5.24 8.77
C ASN A 160 10.19 -6.04 8.47
N ILE A 161 11.20 -5.37 7.92
CA ILE A 161 12.50 -5.96 7.68
C ILE A 161 13.50 -5.27 8.60
N TRP A 162 14.07 -6.04 9.51
CA TRP A 162 15.09 -5.59 10.44
C TRP A 162 16.35 -5.16 9.69
N PRO A 163 17.22 -4.32 10.28
CA PRO A 163 18.49 -3.93 9.67
C PRO A 163 19.36 -5.13 9.28
N GLU A 164 19.25 -6.25 10.01
CA GLU A 164 19.97 -7.49 9.77
C GLU A 164 19.30 -8.38 8.70
N GLY A 165 18.16 -7.96 8.15
CA GLY A 165 17.46 -8.63 7.05
C GLY A 165 16.39 -9.64 7.48
N ARG A 166 16.16 -9.85 8.79
CA ARG A 166 15.03 -10.67 9.27
C ARG A 166 13.73 -10.01 8.85
N GLU A 167 12.77 -10.78 8.37
CA GLU A 167 11.42 -10.29 8.08
C GLU A 167 10.43 -10.78 9.12
N ASP A 168 9.60 -9.87 9.62
CA ASP A 168 8.48 -10.16 10.50
C ASP A 168 7.19 -9.60 9.91
N ARG A 169 6.10 -10.34 10.06
CA ARG A 169 4.78 -9.88 9.61
C ARG A 169 4.37 -8.65 10.41
N ALA A 170 3.90 -7.62 9.71
CA ALA A 170 3.46 -6.37 10.31
C ALA A 170 1.95 -6.15 10.13
N VAL A 171 1.43 -6.38 8.93
CA VAL A 171 0.01 -6.17 8.60
C VAL A 171 -0.48 -7.27 7.67
N GLU A 172 -1.70 -7.73 7.89
CA GLU A 172 -2.46 -8.53 6.92
C GLU A 172 -3.87 -7.95 6.83
N THR A 173 -4.29 -7.64 5.61
CA THR A 173 -5.62 -7.11 5.33
C THR A 173 -6.24 -7.95 4.22
N ARG A 174 -7.42 -8.51 4.49
CA ARG A 174 -8.17 -9.31 3.52
C ARG A 174 -9.51 -8.63 3.27
N LEU A 175 -9.62 -7.98 2.12
CA LEU A 175 -10.79 -7.20 1.74
C LEU A 175 -11.70 -7.99 0.82
N THR A 176 -13.00 -7.77 0.99
CA THR A 176 -14.07 -8.21 0.09
C THR A 176 -14.60 -7.02 -0.69
N ARG A 177 -14.87 -7.21 -1.98
CA ARG A 177 -15.44 -6.16 -2.83
C ARG A 177 -16.83 -5.78 -2.35
N ARG A 178 -17.07 -4.48 -2.18
CA ARG A 178 -18.40 -3.93 -1.91
C ARG A 178 -19.15 -3.83 -3.23
N ARG A 179 -20.26 -4.56 -3.33
CA ARG A 179 -21.20 -4.38 -4.44
C ARG A 179 -22.05 -3.15 -4.12
N GLN A 180 -22.14 -2.22 -5.07
CA GLN A 180 -23.13 -1.15 -5.00
C GLN A 180 -24.52 -1.79 -5.14
N ALA A 181 -25.45 -1.40 -4.26
CA ALA A 181 -26.84 -1.85 -4.28
C ALA A 181 -27.59 -1.23 -5.46
#